data_AF-A0A813GYN7-F1
#
_entry.id   AF-A0A813GYN7-F1
#
_cell.length_a   1.000
_cell.length_b   1.000
_cell.length_c   1.000
_cell.angle_alpha   90.00
_cell.angle_beta   90.00
_cell.angle_gamma   90.00
#
_symmetry.space_group_name_H-M   'P 1'
#
loop_
_entity.id
_entity.type
_entity.pdbx_description
1 polymer ?
#
loop_
_entity_poly.entity_id
_entity_poly.type
_entity_poly.pdbx_seq_one_letter_code
_entity_poly.pdbx_strand_id
1 'polypeptide(L)'
;MTAMPMASHLAGGGSACSNSASGSGRAQVTDRRAAARQRQVDIGKARPEYVRYLQCIPKDQRTPTRPRTPDPRACVSKRQFDRQLSEWRRQLHEYDDPDAPAEDSPVLCLA
;
A
#
# COMPACT_ATOMS: atom_id res chain seq x y z
N MET A 1 -36.30 -23.29 1.91
CA MET A 1 -36.05 -21.99 1.24
C MET A 1 -36.18 -20.89 2.29
N THR A 2 -35.11 -20.53 3.00
CA THR A 2 -35.04 -19.26 3.72
C THR A 2 -33.62 -18.75 3.56
N ALA A 3 -33.51 -17.60 2.91
CA ALA A 3 -32.29 -16.94 2.51
C ALA A 3 -31.52 -16.40 3.72
N MET A 4 -30.19 -16.43 3.62
CA MET A 4 -29.28 -15.75 4.54
C MET A 4 -29.38 -14.22 4.33
N PRO A 5 -29.47 -13.40 5.39
CA PRO A 5 -29.21 -11.97 5.27
C PRO A 5 -27.70 -11.72 5.16
N MET A 6 -27.36 -11.08 4.05
CA MET A 6 -26.07 -10.53 3.66
C MET A 6 -25.73 -9.25 4.44
N ALA A 7 -24.46 -9.17 4.87
CA ALA A 7 -23.63 -8.01 5.22
C ALA A 7 -24.30 -6.75 5.82
N SER A 8 -23.82 -6.35 7.00
CA SER A 8 -23.73 -4.93 7.37
C SER A 8 -22.28 -4.55 7.64
N HIS A 9 -21.96 -3.39 7.10
CA HIS A 9 -20.67 -2.96 6.60
C HIS A 9 -20.22 -1.72 7.38
N LEU A 10 -18.98 -1.79 7.89
CA LEU A 10 -17.94 -0.75 7.91
C LEU A 10 -18.29 0.66 8.45
N ALA A 11 -17.65 1.03 9.56
CA ALA A 11 -17.10 2.37 9.79
C ALA A 11 -15.92 2.18 10.76
N GLY A 12 -14.71 2.70 10.57
CA GLY A 12 -14.19 3.72 9.68
C GLY A 12 -12.84 4.09 10.27
N GLY A 13 -11.81 3.26 10.02
CA GLY A 13 -10.45 3.46 10.50
C GLY A 13 -9.73 4.55 9.69
N GLY A 14 -10.23 5.77 9.73
CA GLY A 14 -9.49 6.94 9.27
C GLY A 14 -8.32 7.17 10.22
N SER A 15 -7.12 6.74 9.83
CA SER A 15 -5.89 7.33 10.39
C SER A 15 -5.76 8.76 9.88
N ALA A 16 -6.63 9.63 10.39
CA ALA A 16 -6.40 11.06 10.40
C ALA A 16 -5.31 11.31 11.44
N CYS A 17 -4.13 11.73 11.00
CA CYS A 17 -3.16 12.31 11.91
C CYS A 17 -3.68 13.69 12.33
N SER A 18 -4.51 13.72 13.38
CA SER A 18 -4.95 14.94 14.03
C SER A 18 -3.74 15.75 14.45
N ASN A 19 -3.61 16.96 13.91
CA ASN A 19 -2.61 17.92 14.33
C ASN A 19 -3.15 18.68 15.54
N SER A 20 -3.11 18.04 16.71
CA SER A 20 -3.31 18.71 17.99
C SER A 20 -1.95 19.02 18.59
N ALA A 21 -1.58 20.30 18.54
CA ALA A 21 -0.36 20.84 19.10
C ALA A 21 -0.36 20.65 20.62
N SER A 22 0.48 19.75 21.14
CA SER A 22 1.06 19.80 22.49
C SER A 22 2.20 18.79 22.56
N GLY A 23 3.34 19.23 23.10
CA GLY A 23 4.66 18.63 22.93
C GLY A 23 4.74 17.13 23.22
N SER A 24 5.09 16.37 22.19
CA SER A 24 5.81 15.09 22.29
C SER A 24 6.40 14.78 20.91
N GLY A 25 7.71 14.50 20.85
CA GLY A 25 8.52 14.45 19.62
C GLY A 25 8.08 13.40 18.61
N ARG A 26 7.03 13.69 17.85
CA ARG A 26 6.57 12.86 16.74
C ARG A 26 7.49 13.12 15.56
N ALA A 27 8.33 12.14 15.25
CA ALA A 27 9.40 12.23 14.26
C ALA A 27 8.90 12.75 12.91
N GLN A 28 9.06 14.06 12.68
CA GLN A 28 8.72 14.64 11.38
C GLN A 28 9.59 13.99 10.30
N VAL A 29 8.97 13.54 9.21
CA VAL A 29 9.71 13.01 8.07
C VAL A 29 10.44 14.18 7.42
N THR A 30 11.77 14.15 7.43
CA THR A 30 12.57 15.18 6.76
C THR A 30 12.26 15.19 5.27
N ASP A 31 12.30 16.36 4.63
CA ASP A 31 12.03 16.47 3.19
C ASP A 31 12.95 15.57 2.35
N ARG A 32 14.21 15.39 2.78
CA ARG A 32 15.15 14.44 2.16
C ARG A 32 14.62 13.00 2.18
N ARG A 33 14.06 12.55 3.32
CA ARG A 33 13.46 11.19 3.44
C ARG A 33 12.19 11.09 2.59
N ALA A 34 11.34 12.10 2.62
CA ALA A 34 10.11 12.11 1.81
C ALA A 34 10.43 12.07 0.31
N ALA A 35 11.43 12.82 -0.16
CA ALA A 35 11.86 12.81 -1.55
C ALA A 35 12.39 11.44 -2.00
N ALA A 36 13.18 10.76 -1.17
CA ALA A 36 13.67 9.41 -1.47
C ALA A 36 12.50 8.40 -1.57
N ARG A 37 11.55 8.48 -0.64
CA ARG A 37 10.33 7.66 -0.65
C ARG A 37 9.44 7.94 -1.85
N GLN A 38 9.31 9.22 -2.23
CA GLN A 38 8.55 9.63 -3.41
C GLN A 38 9.13 9.01 -4.67
N ARG A 39 10.46 9.08 -4.87
CA ARG A 39 11.12 8.41 -6.01
C ARG A 39 10.82 6.91 -6.07
N GLN A 40 10.81 6.22 -4.93
CA GLN A 40 10.47 4.79 -4.89
C GLN A 40 9.01 4.50 -5.25
N VAL A 41 8.09 5.38 -4.85
CA VAL A 41 6.68 5.33 -5.25
C VAL A 41 6.54 5.58 -6.74
N ASP A 42 7.23 6.58 -7.28
CA ASP A 42 7.19 6.95 -8.69
C ASP A 42 7.68 5.79 -9.57
N ILE A 43 8.76 5.11 -9.17
CA ILE A 43 9.22 3.87 -9.83
C ILE A 43 8.12 2.81 -9.84
N GLY A 44 7.41 2.63 -8.73
CA GLY A 44 6.31 1.65 -8.67
C GLY A 44 5.11 2.04 -9.53
N LYS A 45 4.83 3.35 -9.68
CA LYS A 45 3.74 3.85 -10.52
C LYS A 45 4.06 3.83 -12.02
N ALA A 46 5.34 3.86 -12.38
CA ALA A 46 5.78 3.79 -13.77
C ALA A 46 5.62 2.39 -14.38
N ARG A 47 5.29 1.38 -13.58
CA ARG A 47 5.19 0.00 -14.03
C ARG A 47 3.85 -0.27 -14.75
N PRO A 48 3.82 -1.13 -15.79
CA PRO A 48 2.62 -1.38 -16.59
C PRO A 48 1.47 -2.03 -15.80
N GLU A 49 1.78 -2.76 -14.73
CA GLU A 49 0.81 -3.39 -13.84
C GLU A 49 0.02 -2.32 -13.05
N TYR A 50 0.68 -1.23 -12.65
CA TYR A 50 -0.01 -0.11 -12.00
C TYR A 50 -0.97 0.60 -12.95
N VAL A 51 -0.58 0.78 -14.22
CA VAL A 51 -1.44 1.38 -15.24
C VAL A 51 -2.69 0.53 -15.47
N ARG A 52 -2.54 -0.80 -15.59
CA ARG A 52 -3.66 -1.74 -15.68
C ARG A 52 -4.54 -1.73 -14.43
N TYR A 53 -3.95 -1.73 -13.24
CA TYR A 53 -4.69 -1.59 -11.99
C TYR A 53 -5.59 -0.34 -11.98
N LEU A 54 -5.09 0.80 -12.48
CA LEU A 54 -5.87 2.04 -12.60
C LEU A 54 -7.03 1.90 -13.59
N GLN A 55 -6.87 1.11 -14.65
CA GLN A 55 -7.91 0.86 -15.66
C GLN A 55 -8.96 -0.16 -15.18
N CYS A 56 -8.54 -1.24 -14.54
CA CYS A 56 -9.42 -2.31 -14.07
C CYS A 56 -10.25 -1.89 -12.86
N ILE A 57 -9.71 -1.04 -11.98
CA ILE A 57 -10.38 -0.64 -10.73
C ILE A 57 -10.55 0.88 -10.68
N PRO A 58 -11.73 1.40 -11.07
CA PRO A 58 -12.06 2.81 -10.89
C PRO A 58 -12.03 3.17 -9.40
N LYS A 59 -11.75 4.44 -9.09
CA LYS A 59 -11.50 4.91 -7.72
C LYS A 59 -12.62 4.55 -6.74
N ASP A 60 -13.86 4.54 -7.22
CA ASP A 60 -15.06 4.33 -6.41
C ASP A 60 -15.25 2.86 -5.99
N GLN A 61 -14.56 1.92 -6.64
CA GLN A 61 -14.64 0.48 -6.34
C GLN A 61 -13.42 -0.04 -5.56
N ARG A 62 -12.52 0.85 -5.11
CA ARG A 62 -11.32 0.47 -4.38
C ARG A 62 -11.69 0.04 -2.96
N THR A 63 -11.70 -1.26 -2.72
CA THR A 63 -11.88 -1.85 -1.39
C THR A 63 -10.59 -1.76 -0.55
N PRO A 64 -10.68 -1.82 0.80
CA PRO A 64 -9.50 -1.73 1.69
C PRO A 64 -8.48 -2.87 1.48
N THR A 65 -8.90 -3.96 0.85
CA THR A 65 -8.04 -5.10 0.48
C THR A 65 -7.15 -4.82 -0.73
N ARG A 66 -7.36 -3.71 -1.45
CA ARG A 66 -6.61 -3.39 -2.68
C ARG A 66 -5.27 -2.71 -2.39
N PRO A 67 -4.29 -2.83 -3.32
CA PRO A 67 -3.00 -2.16 -3.18
C PRO A 67 -3.15 -0.65 -3.00
N ARG A 68 -2.77 -0.16 -1.81
CA ARG A 68 -2.64 1.27 -1.51
C ARG A 68 -1.21 1.71 -1.71
N THR A 69 -1.07 2.77 -2.50
CA THR A 69 0.22 3.46 -2.65
C THR A 69 0.67 3.97 -1.28
N PRO A 70 1.87 3.58 -0.80
CA PRO A 70 2.38 4.04 0.48
C PRO A 70 2.64 5.54 0.44
N ASP A 71 2.33 6.23 1.53
CA ASP A 71 2.52 7.67 1.65
C ASP A 71 3.99 8.01 1.99
N PRO A 72 4.71 8.76 1.12
CA PRO A 72 6.09 9.17 1.37
C PRO A 72 6.28 10.05 2.60
N ARG A 73 5.25 10.81 2.98
CA ARG A 73 5.25 11.74 4.12
C ARG A 73 4.79 11.09 5.42
N ALA A 74 4.38 9.82 5.40
CA ALA A 74 3.93 9.11 6.58
C ALA A 74 5.02 9.04 7.66
N CYS A 75 4.66 9.41 8.90
CA CYS A 75 5.49 9.31 10.10
C CYS A 75 5.67 7.85 10.55
N VAL A 76 6.26 7.03 9.68
CA VAL A 76 6.58 5.62 9.89
C VAL A 76 8.08 5.41 9.82
N SER A 77 8.58 4.36 10.46
CA SER A 77 10.00 3.99 10.38
C SER A 77 10.41 3.65 8.94
N LYS A 78 11.71 3.69 8.64
CA LYS A 78 12.23 3.26 7.32
C LYS A 78 11.76 1.85 6.99
N ARG A 79 11.95 0.90 7.92
CA ARG A 79 11.58 -0.51 7.73
C ARG A 79 10.09 -0.69 7.49
N GLN A 80 9.23 0.05 8.20
CA GLN A 80 7.79 -0.02 8.00
C GLN A 80 7.36 0.56 6.65
N PHE A 81 8.00 1.63 6.18
CA PHE A 81 7.78 2.13 4.82
C PHE A 81 8.23 1.11 3.77
N ASP A 82 9.42 0.55 3.93
CA ASP A 82 9.96 -0.46 3.00
C ASP A 82 9.03 -1.67 2.90
N ARG A 83 8.48 -2.15 4.03
CA ARG A 83 7.48 -3.24 4.06
C ARG A 83 6.20 -2.89 3.29
N GLN A 84 5.66 -1.68 3.50
CA GLN A 84 4.47 -1.22 2.77
C GLN A 84 4.74 -1.10 1.27
N LEU A 85 5.92 -0.60 0.89
CA LEU A 85 6.32 -0.46 -0.50
C LEU A 85 6.49 -1.82 -1.19
N SER A 86 7.13 -2.78 -0.53
CA SER A 86 7.29 -4.14 -1.07
C SER A 86 5.95 -4.84 -1.22
N GLU A 87 5.09 -4.76 -0.20
CA GLU A 87 3.75 -5.35 -0.26
C GLU A 87 2.90 -4.74 -1.36
N TRP A 88 2.92 -3.40 -1.48
CA TRP A 88 2.22 -2.70 -2.55
C TRP A 88 2.67 -3.16 -3.94
N ARG A 89 3.98 -3.30 -4.16
CA ARG A 89 4.53 -3.78 -5.44
C ARG A 89 4.15 -5.23 -5.73
N ARG A 90 4.13 -6.09 -4.71
CA ARG A 90 3.71 -7.50 -4.83
C ARG A 90 2.25 -7.61 -5.28
N GLN A 91 1.36 -6.86 -4.63
CA GLN A 91 -0.06 -6.83 -4.97
C GLN A 91 -0.34 -6.24 -6.36
N LEU A 92 0.55 -5.39 -6.90
CA LEU A 92 0.38 -4.89 -8.26
C LEU A 92 0.62 -5.97 -9.33
N HIS A 93 1.44 -6.99 -9.06
CA HIS A 93 1.64 -8.09 -10.02
C HIS A 93 0.37 -8.92 -10.24
N GLU A 94 -0.58 -8.92 -9.30
CA GLU A 94 -1.87 -9.60 -9.48
C GLU A 94 -2.67 -9.07 -10.69
N TYR A 95 -2.33 -7.88 -11.20
CA TYR A 95 -2.95 -7.25 -12.38
C TYR A 95 -2.15 -7.49 -13.68
N ASP A 96 -1.08 -8.27 -13.59
CA ASP A 96 -0.26 -8.71 -14.71
C ASP A 96 0.03 -10.19 -14.60
N ASP A 97 -0.99 -11.04 -14.80
CA ASP A 97 -0.71 -12.43 -15.13
C ASP A 97 -1.83 -13.12 -15.91
N PRO A 98 -1.50 -13.80 -17.03
CA PRO A 98 -2.33 -14.86 -17.57
C PRO A 98 -1.98 -16.28 -17.09
N ASP A 99 -0.83 -16.58 -16.43
CA ASP A 99 -0.53 -17.98 -15.97
C ASP A 99 0.61 -18.19 -14.92
N ALA A 100 1.29 -17.20 -14.33
CA ALA A 100 2.50 -17.50 -13.55
C ALA A 100 2.23 -18.21 -12.20
N PRO A 101 2.81 -19.42 -11.97
CA PRO A 101 2.93 -19.98 -10.63
C PRO A 101 3.92 -19.15 -9.79
N ALA A 102 3.58 -19.03 -8.51
CA ALA A 102 4.25 -18.21 -7.52
C ALA A 102 5.68 -18.68 -7.19
N GLU A 103 6.67 -18.26 -7.98
CA GLU A 103 8.09 -18.46 -7.69
C GLU A 103 8.75 -17.08 -7.92
N ASP A 104 9.16 -16.30 -6.93
CA ASP A 104 10.24 -16.61 -6.00
C ASP A 104 10.12 -15.69 -4.76
N SER A 105 9.69 -16.30 -3.66
CA SER A 105 10.12 -15.88 -2.33
C SER A 105 11.02 -17.02 -1.82
N PRO A 106 12.34 -16.83 -1.78
CA PRO A 106 13.03 -17.16 -0.54
C PRO A 106 14.27 -16.28 -0.29
N VAL A 107 14.25 -15.56 0.83
CA VAL A 107 15.47 -15.43 1.65
C VAL A 107 15.15 -15.76 3.10
N LEU A 108 14.82 -17.04 3.30
CA LEU A 108 15.34 -17.81 4.42
C LEU A 108 15.90 -19.12 3.86
N CYS A 109 17.11 -19.01 3.30
CA CYS A 109 18.15 -20.02 3.48
C CYS A 109 19.51 -19.32 3.35
N LEU A 110 20.16 -19.05 4.47
CA LEU A 110 21.60 -18.90 4.53
C LEU A 110 22.11 -19.51 5.84
N ALA A 111 22.87 -20.60 5.68
CA ALA A 111 23.55 -21.47 6.65
C ALA A 111 22.66 -22.50 7.39
#